data_AF-A0A8T6BXF4-F1
#
_entry.id   AF-A0A8T6BXF4-F1
#
_cell.length_a   1.000
_cell.length_b   1.000
_cell.length_c   1.000
_cell.angle_alpha   90.00
_cell.angle_beta   90.00
_cell.angle_gamma   90.00
#
_symmetry.space_group_name_H-M   'P 1'
#
loop_
_entity.id
_entity.type
_entity.pdbx_description
1 polymer ?
#
loop_
_entity_poly.entity_id
_entity_poly.type
_entity_poly.pdbx_seq_one_letter_code
_entity_poly.pdbx_strand_id
1 'polypeptide(L)'
;MIRPGQSVRAVTQEQSPGVSTASERTGGWGAPAGLLAVLAIALLAVPGLVASYWLHGALNAFYILFCLFFSTNLVICYWEMCLFFRRDEIESRVDHWRKWQIDTGKTPAVEFLTARVPLKRILSPTVWADVWATYSMFDSAYADRNTYGFNIDIANGFTTPASTVFLYAAYTSGEVPALATGIVGAMLFWQWTYASTLYLVSFFVGQKQRRVTTREFYVYIFGPNAIWILIPIVGLYVSIRLILDGAYSVLGLNSILP
;
A
#
# COMPACT_ATOMS: atom_id res chain seq x y z
N MET A 1 -14.01 66.28 22.10
CA MET A 1 -13.78 65.77 23.47
C MET A 1 -13.56 64.27 23.38
N ILE A 2 -12.38 63.82 23.79
CA ILE A 2 -11.94 62.43 23.82
C ILE A 2 -12.43 61.78 25.12
N ARG A 3 -12.95 60.54 25.06
CA ARG A 3 -12.59 59.49 26.03
C ARG A 3 -12.51 58.10 25.36
N PRO A 4 -11.62 57.23 25.85
CA PRO A 4 -10.97 56.18 25.07
C PRO A 4 -11.30 54.77 25.60
N GLY A 5 -10.96 53.74 24.81
CA GLY A 5 -10.65 52.42 25.35
C GLY A 5 -11.52 51.28 24.85
N GLN A 6 -11.18 50.74 23.67
CA GLN A 6 -11.20 49.30 23.47
C GLN A 6 -9.90 48.90 22.76
N SER A 7 -9.09 48.12 23.47
CA SER A 7 -7.84 47.57 22.96
C SER A 7 -8.16 46.56 21.87
N VAL A 8 -7.78 46.87 20.63
CA VAL A 8 -7.67 45.88 19.57
C VAL A 8 -6.48 44.99 19.94
N ARG A 9 -6.76 43.79 20.44
CA ARG A 9 -5.74 42.73 20.53
C ARG A 9 -5.32 42.41 19.10
N ALA A 10 -4.07 42.72 18.77
CA ALA A 10 -3.40 42.20 17.60
C ALA A 10 -3.45 40.67 17.68
N VAL A 11 -4.22 40.06 16.77
CA VAL A 11 -4.10 38.63 16.50
C VAL A 11 -2.78 38.48 15.76
N THR A 12 -1.75 38.09 16.50
CA THR A 12 -0.49 37.63 15.94
C THR A 12 -0.82 36.49 14.98
N GLN A 13 -0.68 36.72 13.68
CA GLN A 13 -0.59 35.64 12.71
C GLN A 13 0.65 34.83 13.07
N GLU A 14 0.47 33.77 13.86
CA GLU A 14 1.42 32.66 13.86
C GLU A 14 1.44 32.12 12.43
N GLN A 15 2.54 32.44 11.74
CA GLN A 15 2.90 31.81 10.49
C GLN A 15 2.88 30.30 10.71
N SER A 16 1.88 29.65 10.13
CA SER A 16 1.88 28.19 9.97
C SER A 16 3.24 27.80 9.37
N PRO A 17 3.99 26.86 9.98
CA PRO A 17 5.30 26.48 9.47
C PRO A 17 5.17 26.04 8.02
N GLY A 18 5.91 26.72 7.15
CA GLY A 18 5.80 26.64 5.70
C GLY A 18 5.62 25.22 5.19
N VAL A 19 4.46 24.98 4.56
CA VAL A 19 4.20 23.77 3.79
C VAL A 19 5.07 23.86 2.53
N SER A 20 6.26 23.27 2.58
CA SER A 20 7.16 23.23 1.42
C SER A 20 6.45 22.49 0.29
N THR A 21 6.30 23.15 -0.84
CA THR A 21 5.70 22.54 -2.03
C THR A 21 6.54 21.35 -2.52
N ALA A 22 5.92 20.37 -3.18
CA ALA A 22 6.67 19.33 -3.91
C ALA A 22 7.63 19.95 -4.95
N SER A 23 7.29 21.14 -5.46
CA SER A 23 8.07 21.98 -6.38
C SER A 23 9.36 22.55 -5.75
N GLU A 24 9.40 22.83 -4.45
CA GLU A 24 10.58 23.37 -3.75
C GLU A 24 11.66 22.32 -3.43
N ARG A 25 11.41 21.03 -3.72
CA ARG A 25 12.36 19.93 -3.46
C ARG A 25 13.32 19.65 -4.62
N THR A 26 13.52 20.60 -5.53
CA THR A 26 14.25 20.39 -6.81
C THR A 26 15.77 20.55 -6.72
N GLY A 27 16.36 20.78 -5.54
CA GLY A 27 17.80 21.06 -5.40
C GLY A 27 18.70 19.94 -4.88
N GLY A 28 18.21 18.70 -4.64
CA GLY A 28 18.99 17.66 -3.95
C GLY A 28 19.04 16.29 -4.63
N TRP A 29 20.02 15.47 -4.26
CA TRP A 29 20.10 14.03 -4.60
C TRP A 29 18.84 13.30 -4.10
N GLY A 30 17.95 12.93 -5.02
CA GLY A 30 16.70 12.24 -4.75
C GLY A 30 16.18 11.53 -6.00
N ALA A 31 15.27 10.57 -5.81
CA ALA A 31 14.71 9.75 -6.89
C ALA A 31 13.17 9.83 -6.90
N PRO A 32 12.51 9.60 -8.05
CA PRO A 32 11.05 9.58 -8.13
C PRO A 32 10.44 8.58 -7.14
N ALA A 33 9.37 8.96 -6.44
CA ALA A 33 8.73 8.11 -5.44
C ALA A 33 8.29 6.74 -6.01
N GLY A 34 7.74 6.74 -7.23
CA GLY A 34 7.34 5.50 -7.92
C GLY A 34 8.54 4.59 -8.23
N LEU A 35 9.68 5.17 -8.64
CA LEU A 35 10.91 4.40 -8.84
C LEU A 35 11.40 3.80 -7.52
N LEU A 36 11.37 4.56 -6.43
CA LEU A 36 11.76 4.07 -5.10
C LEU A 36 10.86 2.92 -4.63
N ALA A 37 9.55 3.00 -4.88
CA ALA A 37 8.62 1.90 -4.58
C ALA A 37 8.97 0.64 -5.39
N VAL A 38 9.20 0.76 -6.70
CA VAL A 38 9.60 -0.36 -7.56
C VAL A 38 10.94 -0.97 -7.11
N LEU A 39 11.92 -0.13 -6.77
CA LEU A 39 13.21 -0.59 -6.27
C LEU A 39 13.08 -1.29 -4.91
N ALA A 40 12.23 -0.81 -4.02
CA ALA A 40 11.96 -1.47 -2.74
C ALA A 40 11.32 -2.85 -2.95
N ILE A 41 10.32 -2.95 -3.83
CA ILE A 41 9.70 -4.24 -4.18
C ILE A 41 10.73 -5.19 -4.78
N ALA A 42 11.55 -4.72 -5.73
CA ALA A 42 12.59 -5.53 -6.33
C ALA A 42 13.66 -5.98 -5.31
N LEU A 43 14.08 -5.09 -4.41
CA LEU A 43 15.04 -5.39 -3.34
C LEU A 43 14.51 -6.46 -2.38
N LEU A 44 13.20 -6.48 -2.14
CA LEU A 44 12.56 -7.51 -1.32
C LEU A 44 12.37 -8.82 -2.09
N ALA A 45 12.01 -8.77 -3.38
CA ALA A 45 11.67 -9.95 -4.17
C ALA A 45 12.92 -10.73 -4.64
N VAL A 46 13.93 -10.03 -5.16
CA VAL A 46 15.12 -10.63 -5.76
C VAL A 46 15.82 -11.62 -4.82
N PRO A 47 16.03 -11.33 -3.52
CA PRO A 47 16.62 -12.31 -2.60
C PRO A 47 15.85 -13.64 -2.53
N GLY A 48 14.52 -13.60 -2.56
CA GLY A 48 13.69 -14.82 -2.57
C GLY A 48 13.85 -15.60 -3.86
N LEU A 49 13.73 -14.91 -5.01
CA LEU A 49 13.92 -15.51 -6.32
C LEU A 49 15.30 -16.17 -6.45
N VAL A 50 16.35 -15.46 -6.03
CA VAL A 50 17.72 -15.97 -6.04
C VAL A 50 17.82 -17.19 -5.10
N ALA A 51 17.38 -17.07 -3.85
CA ALA A 51 17.44 -18.17 -2.89
C ALA A 51 16.70 -19.42 -3.37
N SER A 52 15.48 -19.27 -3.88
CA SER A 52 14.69 -20.38 -4.42
C SER A 52 15.39 -21.03 -5.62
N TYR A 53 15.96 -20.25 -6.53
CA TYR A 53 16.74 -20.79 -7.65
C TYR A 53 17.98 -21.57 -7.18
N TRP A 54 18.70 -21.07 -6.18
CA TRP A 54 19.85 -21.76 -5.60
C TRP A 54 19.48 -23.06 -4.89
N LEU A 55 18.34 -23.09 -4.19
CA LEU A 55 17.88 -24.25 -3.43
C LEU A 55 17.27 -25.34 -4.33
N HIS A 56 16.49 -24.93 -5.34
CA HIS A 56 15.62 -25.84 -6.09
C HIS A 56 15.98 -25.96 -7.58
N GLY A 57 16.90 -25.14 -8.08
CA GLY A 57 17.43 -25.19 -9.45
C GLY A 57 16.50 -24.64 -10.54
N ALA A 58 15.26 -24.26 -10.21
CA ALA A 58 14.30 -23.69 -11.13
C ALA A 58 13.33 -22.73 -10.43
N LEU A 59 12.71 -21.83 -11.21
CA LEU A 59 11.67 -20.92 -10.72
C LEU A 59 10.30 -21.30 -11.29
N ASN A 60 9.32 -21.44 -10.40
CA ASN A 60 7.93 -21.66 -10.74
C ASN A 60 7.18 -20.32 -10.90
N ALA A 61 6.24 -20.26 -11.85
CA ALA A 61 5.47 -19.05 -12.12
C ALA A 61 4.62 -18.57 -10.92
N PHE A 62 4.00 -19.49 -10.17
CA PHE A 62 3.28 -19.15 -8.95
C PHE A 62 4.23 -18.62 -7.87
N TYR A 63 5.41 -19.23 -7.72
CA TYR A 63 6.40 -18.74 -6.77
C TYR A 63 6.85 -17.31 -7.11
N ILE A 64 7.17 -17.03 -8.38
CA ILE A 64 7.54 -15.68 -8.83
C ILE A 64 6.41 -14.68 -8.55
N LEU A 65 5.17 -15.06 -8.86
CA LEU A 65 3.99 -14.22 -8.61
C LEU A 65 3.86 -13.89 -7.12
N PHE A 66 3.94 -14.88 -6.23
CA PHE A 66 3.80 -14.65 -4.79
C PHE A 66 4.99 -13.92 -4.18
N CYS A 67 6.20 -14.17 -4.67
CA CYS A 67 7.38 -13.43 -4.26
C CYS A 67 7.19 -11.93 -4.53
N LEU A 68 6.77 -11.55 -5.75
CA LEU A 68 6.47 -10.16 -6.09
C LEU A 68 5.28 -9.60 -5.30
N PHE A 69 4.21 -10.39 -5.14
CA PHE A 69 3.01 -9.97 -4.43
C PHE A 69 3.28 -9.74 -2.94
N PHE A 70 3.98 -10.64 -2.26
CA PHE A 70 4.36 -10.49 -0.86
C PHE A 70 5.31 -9.31 -0.65
N SER A 71 6.31 -9.12 -1.52
CA SER A 71 7.17 -7.93 -1.48
C SER A 71 6.39 -6.63 -1.65
N THR A 72 5.41 -6.63 -2.56
CA THR A 72 4.49 -5.50 -2.74
C THR A 72 3.65 -5.27 -1.49
N ASN A 73 3.06 -6.32 -0.92
CA ASN A 73 2.27 -6.23 0.31
C ASN A 73 3.09 -5.64 1.46
N LEU A 74 4.36 -6.02 1.65
CA LEU A 74 5.19 -5.45 2.71
C LEU A 74 5.43 -3.94 2.54
N VAL A 75 5.59 -3.46 1.31
CA VAL A 75 5.69 -2.01 1.02
C VAL A 75 4.36 -1.31 1.29
N ILE A 76 3.23 -1.90 0.85
CA ILE A 76 1.90 -1.37 1.11
C ILE A 76 1.60 -1.33 2.62
N CYS A 77 1.90 -2.40 3.37
CA CYS A 77 1.71 -2.44 4.81
C CYS A 77 2.48 -1.33 5.52
N TYR A 78 3.71 -1.04 5.07
CA TYR A 78 4.47 0.09 5.58
C TYR A 78 3.76 1.42 5.29
N TRP A 79 3.19 1.60 4.10
CA TRP A 79 2.36 2.76 3.80
C TRP A 79 1.10 2.82 4.66
N GLU A 80 0.41 1.71 4.90
CA GLU A 80 -0.78 1.63 5.75
C GLU A 80 -0.45 1.96 7.23
N MET A 81 0.72 1.57 7.73
CA MET A 81 1.21 2.07 9.01
C MET A 81 1.43 3.59 8.98
N CYS A 82 1.95 4.13 7.87
CA CYS A 82 2.07 5.59 7.70
C CYS A 82 0.70 6.28 7.68
N LEU A 83 -0.33 5.67 7.08
CA LEU A 83 -1.73 6.14 7.13
C LEU A 83 -2.19 6.30 8.58
N PHE A 84 -1.95 5.28 9.42
CA PHE A 84 -2.28 5.35 10.83
C PHE A 84 -1.53 6.48 11.56
N PHE A 85 -0.21 6.56 11.40
CA PHE A 85 0.62 7.51 12.16
C PHE A 85 0.55 8.96 11.67
N ARG A 86 0.11 9.20 10.42
CA ARG A 86 0.11 10.54 9.80
C ARG A 86 -1.28 11.00 9.33
N ARG A 87 -2.34 10.43 9.90
CA ARG A 87 -3.73 10.73 9.53
C ARG A 87 -4.06 12.23 9.52
N ASP A 88 -3.71 12.97 10.56
CA ASP A 88 -4.04 14.41 10.63
C ASP A 88 -3.26 15.21 9.57
N GLU A 89 -2.04 14.78 9.25
CA GLU A 89 -1.26 15.35 8.16
C GLU A 89 -1.93 15.04 6.80
N ILE A 90 -2.41 13.81 6.60
CA ILE A 90 -3.13 13.40 5.39
C ILE A 90 -4.38 14.26 5.19
N GLU A 91 -5.21 14.43 6.21
CA GLU A 91 -6.42 15.25 6.16
C GLU A 91 -6.09 16.69 5.72
N SER A 92 -5.07 17.31 6.31
CA SER A 92 -4.64 18.66 5.92
C SER A 92 -4.04 18.74 4.51
N ARG A 93 -3.38 17.68 4.04
CA ARG A 93 -2.75 17.63 2.71
C ARG A 93 -3.74 17.36 1.59
N VAL A 94 -4.88 16.73 1.87
CA VAL A 94 -5.94 16.53 0.86
C VAL A 94 -6.41 17.86 0.31
N ASP A 95 -6.60 18.87 1.16
CA ASP A 95 -7.02 20.21 0.71
C ASP A 95 -5.95 20.89 -0.16
N HIS A 96 -4.68 20.69 0.17
CA HIS A 96 -3.56 21.16 -0.65
C HIS A 96 -3.59 20.52 -2.05
N TRP A 97 -3.69 19.19 -2.13
CA TRP A 97 -3.71 18.46 -3.39
C TRP A 97 -4.97 18.78 -4.22
N ARG A 98 -6.11 19.02 -3.57
CA ARG A 98 -7.34 19.46 -4.23
C ARG A 98 -7.18 20.82 -4.88
N LYS A 99 -6.65 21.79 -4.14
CA LYS A 99 -6.39 23.13 -4.69
C LYS A 99 -5.40 23.06 -5.86
N TRP A 100 -4.31 22.32 -5.70
CA TRP A 100 -3.32 22.13 -6.75
C TRP A 100 -3.88 21.46 -8.01
N GLN A 101 -4.76 20.46 -7.87
CA GLN A 101 -5.41 19.81 -9.01
C GLN A 101 -6.32 20.78 -9.77
N ILE A 102 -7.07 21.63 -9.05
CA ILE A 102 -7.91 22.67 -9.66
C ILE A 102 -7.03 23.67 -10.44
N ASP A 103 -5.90 24.07 -9.85
CA ASP A 103 -5.01 25.08 -10.45
C ASP A 103 -4.23 24.54 -11.67
N THR A 104 -3.88 23.24 -11.69
CA THR A 104 -2.99 22.66 -12.72
C THR A 104 -3.67 21.73 -13.71
N GLY A 105 -4.85 21.19 -13.38
CA GLY A 105 -5.54 20.15 -14.15
C GLY A 105 -4.82 18.79 -14.16
N LYS A 106 -3.72 18.62 -13.42
CA LYS A 106 -2.91 17.39 -13.38
C LYS A 106 -3.39 16.45 -12.29
N THR A 107 -3.09 15.16 -12.44
CA THR A 107 -3.47 14.14 -11.46
C THR A 107 -2.50 14.09 -10.28
N PRO A 108 -2.95 14.31 -9.03
CA PRO A 108 -2.09 14.33 -7.84
C PRO A 108 -1.26 13.05 -7.64
N ALA A 109 -1.83 11.87 -7.89
CA ALA A 109 -1.12 10.61 -7.75
C ALA A 109 0.08 10.50 -8.72
N VAL A 110 -0.08 10.95 -9.96
CA VAL A 110 1.01 10.95 -10.96
C VAL A 110 2.09 11.95 -10.57
N GLU A 111 1.69 13.14 -10.10
CA GLU A 111 2.64 14.15 -9.62
C GLU A 111 3.45 13.63 -8.44
N PHE A 112 2.81 13.01 -7.45
CA PHE A 112 3.53 12.43 -6.31
C PHE A 112 4.48 11.32 -6.74
N LEU A 113 4.05 10.38 -7.59
CA LEU A 113 4.89 9.27 -8.03
C LEU A 113 6.11 9.73 -8.84
N THR A 114 6.01 10.89 -9.51
CA THR A 114 7.11 11.50 -10.28
C THR A 114 7.95 12.48 -9.45
N ALA A 115 7.43 12.95 -8.30
CA ALA A 115 8.15 13.83 -7.40
C ALA A 115 9.40 13.17 -6.82
N ARG A 116 10.49 13.95 -6.74
CA ARG A 116 11.76 13.47 -6.18
C ARG A 116 11.69 13.45 -4.66
N VAL A 117 11.90 12.25 -4.11
CA VAL A 117 12.06 12.03 -2.68
C VAL A 117 13.56 12.00 -2.35
N PRO A 118 14.03 12.83 -1.41
CA PRO A 118 15.39 12.73 -0.90
C PRO A 118 15.63 11.37 -0.25
N LEU A 119 16.75 10.70 -0.57
CA LEU A 119 17.05 9.35 -0.07
C LEU A 119 17.07 9.27 1.46
N LYS A 120 17.53 10.33 2.14
CA LYS A 120 17.51 10.44 3.61
C LYS A 120 16.11 10.41 4.23
N ARG A 121 15.07 10.67 3.44
CA ARG A 121 13.67 10.70 3.86
C ARG A 121 12.86 9.50 3.34
N ILE A 122 13.51 8.50 2.74
CA ILE A 122 12.81 7.34 2.17
C ILE A 122 12.07 6.50 3.22
N LEU A 123 12.47 6.54 4.49
CA LEU A 123 11.74 5.88 5.58
C LEU A 123 10.89 6.85 6.41
N SER A 124 10.70 8.09 5.93
CA SER A 124 9.94 9.10 6.64
C SER A 124 8.44 8.86 6.44
N PRO A 125 7.65 8.62 7.51
CA PRO A 125 6.21 8.44 7.38
C PRO A 125 5.51 9.66 6.76
N THR A 126 6.05 10.86 7.00
CA THR A 126 5.59 12.13 6.41
C THR A 126 5.71 12.16 4.89
N VAL A 127 6.71 11.50 4.30
CA VAL A 127 6.82 11.44 2.84
C VAL A 127 5.74 10.53 2.26
N TRP A 128 5.52 9.38 2.90
CA TRP A 128 4.57 8.39 2.40
C TRP A 128 3.12 8.70 2.78
N ALA A 129 2.88 9.62 3.71
CA ALA A 129 1.57 10.23 3.92
C ALA A 129 0.99 10.84 2.64
N ASP A 130 1.84 11.36 1.74
CA ASP A 130 1.38 11.90 0.45
C ASP A 130 0.81 10.82 -0.49
N VAL A 131 1.20 9.53 -0.36
CA VAL A 131 0.52 8.44 -1.09
C VAL A 131 -0.95 8.42 -0.72
N TRP A 132 -1.25 8.46 0.57
CA TRP A 132 -2.62 8.42 1.06
C TRP A 132 -3.36 9.73 0.85
N ALA A 133 -2.69 10.88 0.95
CA ALA A 133 -3.30 12.17 0.66
C ALA A 133 -3.73 12.27 -0.81
N THR A 134 -2.88 11.82 -1.73
CA THR A 134 -3.22 11.79 -3.16
C THR A 134 -4.26 10.70 -3.50
N TYR A 135 -4.24 9.57 -2.80
CA TYR A 135 -5.27 8.52 -2.99
C TYR A 135 -6.64 8.94 -2.44
N SER A 136 -6.66 9.71 -1.33
CA SER A 136 -7.89 10.23 -0.71
C SER A 136 -8.66 11.20 -1.62
N MET A 137 -8.03 11.70 -2.68
CA MET A 137 -8.69 12.47 -3.74
C MET A 137 -9.69 11.63 -4.55
N PHE A 138 -9.46 10.32 -4.66
CA PHE A 138 -10.33 9.39 -5.38
C PHE A 138 -11.29 8.65 -4.44
N ASP A 139 -10.84 8.34 -3.22
CA ASP A 139 -11.72 7.86 -2.16
C ASP A 139 -11.46 8.56 -0.83
N SER A 140 -12.41 9.42 -0.42
CA SER A 140 -12.35 10.14 0.84
C SER A 140 -12.35 9.24 2.09
N ALA A 141 -12.60 7.92 1.96
CA ALA A 141 -12.52 6.97 3.07
C ALA A 141 -11.21 7.10 3.85
N TYR A 142 -10.12 7.33 3.13
CA TYR A 142 -8.77 7.33 3.69
C TYR A 142 -8.46 8.56 4.55
N ALA A 143 -9.31 9.58 4.54
CA ALA A 143 -9.25 10.71 5.46
C ALA A 143 -10.21 10.56 6.67
N ASP A 144 -11.19 9.66 6.59
CA ASP A 144 -12.24 9.46 7.62
C ASP A 144 -12.10 8.12 8.33
N ARG A 145 -11.77 8.19 9.63
CA ARG A 145 -11.59 7.05 10.54
C ARG A 145 -12.81 6.17 10.74
N ASN A 146 -14.00 6.68 10.40
CA ASN A 146 -15.25 5.94 10.58
C ASN A 146 -15.57 5.06 9.37
N THR A 147 -14.70 5.05 8.36
CA THR A 147 -14.95 4.30 7.13
C THR A 147 -14.30 2.94 7.15
N TYR A 148 -14.91 2.02 6.41
CA TYR A 148 -14.37 0.68 6.20
C TYR A 148 -12.95 0.73 5.62
N GLY A 149 -12.74 1.53 4.57
CA GLY A 149 -11.44 1.63 3.88
C GLY A 149 -10.29 2.03 4.80
N PHE A 150 -10.50 3.01 5.69
CA PHE A 150 -9.49 3.39 6.68
C PHE A 150 -9.16 2.24 7.64
N ASN A 151 -10.19 1.63 8.22
CA ASN A 151 -10.00 0.61 9.26
C ASN A 151 -9.39 -0.68 8.71
N ILE A 152 -9.81 -1.11 7.51
CA ILE A 152 -9.32 -2.35 6.92
C ILE A 152 -7.85 -2.24 6.50
N ASP A 153 -7.44 -1.12 5.91
CA ASP A 153 -6.06 -0.94 5.45
C ASP A 153 -5.10 -0.78 6.64
N ILE A 154 -5.50 -0.10 7.72
CA ILE A 154 -4.70 -0.07 8.96
C ILE A 154 -4.60 -1.45 9.59
N ALA A 155 -5.71 -2.19 9.67
CA ALA A 155 -5.67 -3.57 10.16
C ALA A 155 -4.75 -4.43 9.29
N ASN A 156 -4.80 -4.30 7.96
CA ASN A 156 -3.91 -4.99 7.04
C ASN A 156 -2.44 -4.68 7.34
N GLY A 157 -2.12 -3.39 7.51
CA GLY A 157 -0.77 -2.90 7.76
C GLY A 157 -0.16 -3.48 9.03
N PHE A 158 -0.93 -3.67 10.10
CA PHE A 158 -0.41 -4.21 11.36
C PHE A 158 -0.49 -5.73 11.50
N THR A 159 -1.43 -6.39 10.82
CA THR A 159 -1.71 -7.82 11.06
C THR A 159 -1.13 -8.75 9.99
N THR A 160 -0.99 -8.29 8.75
CA THR A 160 -0.54 -9.15 7.65
C THR A 160 0.96 -9.25 7.42
N PRO A 161 1.84 -8.32 7.87
CA PRO A 161 3.27 -8.46 7.64
C PRO A 161 3.86 -9.76 8.19
N ALA A 162 3.47 -10.17 9.39
CA ALA A 162 3.98 -11.38 10.02
C ALA A 162 3.64 -12.63 9.19
N SER A 163 2.36 -12.77 8.81
CA SER A 163 1.90 -13.87 7.95
C SER A 163 2.53 -13.81 6.56
N THR A 164 2.73 -12.61 6.01
CA THR A 164 3.39 -12.41 4.70
C THR A 164 4.84 -12.88 4.74
N VAL A 165 5.63 -12.48 5.74
CA VAL A 165 7.03 -12.90 5.90
C VAL A 165 7.12 -14.41 6.13
N PHE A 166 6.22 -14.97 6.94
CA PHE A 166 6.14 -16.41 7.17
C PHE A 166 5.90 -17.17 5.86
N LEU A 167 4.87 -16.79 5.08
CA LEU A 167 4.56 -17.46 3.81
C LEU A 167 5.67 -17.25 2.79
N TYR A 168 6.27 -16.06 2.74
CA TYR A 168 7.41 -15.78 1.87
C TYR A 168 8.55 -16.76 2.16
N ALA A 169 8.95 -16.89 3.43
CA ALA A 169 10.03 -17.77 3.84
C ALA A 169 9.68 -19.25 3.55
N ALA A 170 8.48 -19.69 3.92
CA ALA A 170 8.01 -21.05 3.71
C ALA A 170 7.95 -21.44 2.22
N TYR A 171 7.45 -20.54 1.36
CA TYR A 171 7.39 -20.77 -0.10
C TYR A 171 8.78 -20.75 -0.75
N THR A 172 9.76 -20.09 -0.12
CA THR A 172 11.14 -20.04 -0.62
C THR A 172 11.92 -21.29 -0.22
N SER A 173 11.82 -21.71 1.05
CA SER A 173 12.62 -22.84 1.55
C SER A 173 11.95 -24.20 1.32
N GLY A 174 10.64 -24.30 1.46
CA GLY A 174 9.91 -25.58 1.47
C GLY A 174 10.08 -26.38 2.78
N GLU A 175 10.78 -25.84 3.78
CA GLU A 175 11.15 -26.56 5.02
C GLU A 175 10.02 -26.59 6.07
N VAL A 176 9.08 -25.66 5.99
CA VAL A 176 7.93 -25.63 6.90
C VAL A 176 6.89 -26.64 6.41
N PRO A 177 6.27 -27.46 7.29
CA PRO A 177 5.26 -28.43 6.86
C PRO A 177 4.19 -27.81 5.96
N ALA A 178 3.99 -28.40 4.77
CA ALA A 178 3.09 -27.85 3.74
C ALA A 178 1.67 -27.65 4.26
N LEU A 179 1.17 -28.56 5.12
CA LEU A 179 -0.12 -28.42 5.77
C LEU A 179 -0.22 -27.13 6.59
N ALA A 180 0.76 -26.84 7.45
CA ALA A 180 0.77 -25.64 8.29
C ALA A 180 0.86 -24.38 7.43
N THR A 181 1.73 -24.38 6.42
CA THR A 181 1.87 -23.26 5.48
C THR A 181 0.59 -23.03 4.70
N GLY A 182 -0.08 -24.10 4.24
CA GLY A 182 -1.34 -24.03 3.53
C GLY A 182 -2.48 -23.50 4.39
N ILE A 183 -2.54 -23.85 5.69
CA ILE A 183 -3.56 -23.29 6.60
C ILE A 183 -3.36 -21.78 6.79
N VAL A 184 -2.12 -21.35 7.09
CA VAL A 184 -1.82 -19.91 7.23
C VAL A 184 -2.08 -19.16 5.93
N GLY A 185 -1.70 -19.75 4.80
CA GLY A 185 -1.95 -19.22 3.46
C GLY A 185 -3.44 -19.06 3.20
N ALA A 186 -4.24 -20.09 3.46
CA ALA A 186 -5.68 -20.05 3.23
C ALA A 186 -6.35 -18.94 4.07
N MET A 187 -5.96 -18.79 5.33
CA MET A 187 -6.46 -17.72 6.20
C MET A 187 -6.12 -16.33 5.65
N LEU A 188 -4.85 -16.10 5.31
CA LEU A 188 -4.39 -14.80 4.82
C LEU A 188 -4.98 -14.43 3.46
N PHE A 189 -4.96 -15.36 2.50
CA PHE A 189 -5.48 -15.13 1.16
C PHE A 189 -7.00 -14.98 1.14
N TRP A 190 -7.74 -15.69 2.01
CA TRP A 190 -9.17 -15.45 2.19
C TRP A 190 -9.42 -14.05 2.77
N GLN A 191 -8.65 -13.65 3.79
CA GLN A 191 -8.76 -12.33 4.39
C GLN A 191 -8.59 -11.22 3.33
N TRP A 192 -7.55 -11.27 2.49
CA TRP A 192 -7.37 -10.30 1.41
C TRP A 192 -8.51 -10.31 0.39
N THR A 193 -8.90 -11.50 -0.09
CA THR A 193 -10.00 -11.63 -1.06
C THR A 193 -11.30 -11.01 -0.53
N TYR A 194 -11.65 -11.35 0.72
CA TYR A 194 -12.85 -10.84 1.37
C TYR A 194 -12.76 -9.34 1.62
N ALA A 195 -11.65 -8.86 2.18
CA ALA A 195 -11.44 -7.46 2.52
C ALA A 195 -11.54 -6.54 1.28
N SER A 196 -10.83 -6.88 0.22
CA SER A 196 -10.83 -6.08 -1.02
C SER A 196 -12.17 -6.15 -1.75
N THR A 197 -12.86 -7.30 -1.72
CA THR A 197 -14.22 -7.39 -2.25
C THR A 197 -15.19 -6.52 -1.45
N LEU A 198 -15.10 -6.57 -0.12
CA LEU A 198 -15.96 -5.78 0.77
C LEU A 198 -15.68 -4.28 0.64
N TYR A 199 -14.43 -3.88 0.37
CA TYR A 199 -14.08 -2.51 0.02
C TYR A 199 -14.83 -2.04 -1.24
N LEU A 200 -14.81 -2.84 -2.32
CA LEU A 200 -15.54 -2.50 -3.55
C LEU A 200 -17.04 -2.40 -3.29
N VAL A 201 -17.63 -3.35 -2.54
CA VAL A 201 -19.04 -3.28 -2.14
C VAL A 201 -19.34 -1.99 -1.37
N SER A 202 -18.52 -1.65 -0.36
CA SER A 202 -18.64 -0.42 0.42
C SER A 202 -18.57 0.83 -0.46
N PHE A 203 -17.67 0.84 -1.44
CA PHE A 203 -17.51 1.93 -2.41
C PHE A 203 -18.80 2.17 -3.21
N PHE A 204 -19.43 1.10 -3.72
CA PHE A 204 -20.68 1.19 -4.48
C PHE A 204 -21.91 1.52 -3.63
N VAL A 205 -22.03 0.90 -2.45
CA VAL A 205 -23.13 1.15 -1.51
C VAL A 205 -23.08 2.60 -1.01
N GLY A 206 -21.88 3.12 -0.74
CA GLY A 206 -21.66 4.53 -0.39
C GLY A 206 -21.79 5.51 -1.57
N GLN A 207 -22.17 5.02 -2.77
CA GLN A 207 -22.31 5.81 -4.00
C GLN A 207 -21.05 6.60 -4.39
N LYS A 208 -19.86 6.16 -3.96
CA LYS A 208 -18.60 6.87 -4.20
C LYS A 208 -18.18 6.88 -5.67
N GLN A 209 -18.61 5.88 -6.42
CA GLN A 209 -18.44 5.80 -7.88
C GLN A 209 -19.02 7.00 -8.63
N ARG A 210 -19.97 7.73 -8.04
CA ARG A 210 -20.56 8.94 -8.65
C ARG A 210 -19.64 10.16 -8.57
N ARG A 211 -18.58 10.10 -7.75
CA ARG A 211 -17.66 11.21 -7.47
C ARG A 211 -16.34 11.13 -8.24
N VAL A 212 -16.14 10.05 -9.00
CA VAL A 212 -14.94 9.82 -9.80
C VAL A 212 -15.31 9.60 -11.26
N THR A 213 -14.41 9.95 -12.18
CA THR A 213 -14.58 9.63 -13.60
C THR A 213 -14.42 8.13 -13.84
N THR A 214 -14.93 7.62 -14.96
CA THR A 214 -14.75 6.22 -15.37
C THR A 214 -13.27 5.82 -15.44
N ARG A 215 -12.41 6.72 -15.92
CA ARG A 215 -10.97 6.50 -15.98
C ARG A 215 -10.37 6.36 -14.58
N GLU A 216 -10.70 7.29 -13.68
CA GLU A 216 -10.20 7.24 -12.29
C GLU A 216 -10.69 6.00 -11.55
N PHE A 217 -11.94 5.61 -11.78
CA PHE A 217 -12.49 4.37 -11.24
C PHE A 217 -11.65 3.16 -11.66
N TYR A 218 -11.39 2.97 -12.95
CA TYR A 218 -10.63 1.80 -13.39
C TYR A 218 -9.16 1.83 -12.97
N VAL A 219 -8.52 3.00 -13.01
CA VAL A 219 -7.08 3.15 -12.73
C VAL A 219 -6.76 3.10 -11.24
N TYR A 220 -7.55 3.79 -10.40
CA TYR A 220 -7.22 3.98 -9.00
C TYR A 220 -8.06 3.12 -8.06
N ILE A 221 -9.29 2.74 -8.45
CA ILE A 221 -10.17 1.97 -7.57
C ILE A 221 -10.18 0.50 -7.98
N PHE A 222 -10.69 0.18 -9.17
CA PHE A 222 -10.90 -1.19 -9.60
C PHE A 222 -9.59 -1.93 -9.87
N GLY A 223 -8.65 -1.33 -10.62
CA GLY A 223 -7.40 -1.98 -11.02
C GLY A 223 -6.57 -2.49 -9.83
N PRO A 224 -6.21 -1.62 -8.86
CA PRO A 224 -5.48 -2.04 -7.67
C PRO A 224 -6.24 -3.09 -6.85
N ASN A 225 -7.53 -2.90 -6.60
CA ASN A 225 -8.32 -3.87 -5.83
C ASN A 225 -8.49 -5.21 -6.56
N ALA A 226 -8.57 -5.22 -7.89
CA ALA A 226 -8.66 -6.45 -8.67
C ALA A 226 -7.42 -7.32 -8.48
N ILE A 227 -6.23 -6.72 -8.40
CA ILE A 227 -5.00 -7.49 -8.13
C ILE A 227 -5.07 -8.12 -6.72
N TRP A 228 -5.65 -7.42 -5.73
CA TRP A 228 -5.79 -7.85 -4.32
C TRP A 228 -6.96 -8.83 -4.13
N ILE A 229 -7.72 -9.11 -5.19
CA ILE A 229 -8.73 -10.16 -5.23
C ILE A 229 -8.19 -11.35 -6.02
N LEU A 230 -7.71 -11.13 -7.23
CA LEU A 230 -7.34 -12.18 -8.17
C LEU A 230 -6.08 -12.94 -7.73
N ILE A 231 -5.03 -12.25 -7.28
CA ILE A 231 -3.81 -12.94 -6.81
C ILE A 231 -4.11 -13.73 -5.54
N PRO A 232 -4.83 -13.20 -4.53
CA PRO A 232 -5.22 -14.00 -3.37
C PRO A 232 -6.13 -15.19 -3.69
N ILE A 233 -7.00 -15.14 -4.70
CA ILE A 233 -7.73 -16.32 -5.18
C ILE A 233 -6.77 -17.41 -5.68
N VAL A 234 -5.73 -17.04 -6.43
CA VAL A 234 -4.67 -18.00 -6.83
C VAL A 234 -3.92 -18.50 -5.60
N GLY A 235 -3.68 -17.64 -4.61
CA GLY A 235 -3.10 -17.99 -3.31
C GLY A 235 -3.94 -19.01 -2.53
N LEU A 236 -5.26 -18.88 -2.55
CA LEU A 236 -6.19 -19.85 -1.99
C LEU A 236 -6.06 -21.21 -2.68
N TYR A 237 -6.02 -21.22 -4.01
CA TYR A 237 -5.79 -22.45 -4.77
C TYR A 237 -4.48 -23.13 -4.35
N VAL A 238 -3.36 -22.40 -4.32
CA VAL A 238 -2.07 -22.94 -3.90
C VAL A 238 -2.11 -23.44 -2.46
N SER A 239 -2.71 -22.67 -1.55
CA SER A 239 -2.85 -23.05 -0.14
C SER A 239 -3.66 -24.34 0.05
N ILE A 240 -4.74 -24.50 -0.72
CA ILE A 240 -5.54 -25.74 -0.73
C ILE A 240 -4.71 -26.91 -1.26
N ARG A 241 -3.91 -26.72 -2.32
CA ARG A 241 -3.02 -27.78 -2.82
C ARG A 241 -1.98 -28.18 -1.78
N LEU A 242 -1.39 -27.23 -1.05
CA LEU A 242 -0.46 -27.52 0.05
C LEU A 242 -1.11 -28.36 1.16
N ILE A 243 -2.37 -28.06 1.51
CA ILE A 243 -3.15 -28.80 2.51
C ILE A 243 -3.45 -30.22 2.04
N LEU A 244 -3.95 -30.37 0.80
CA LEU A 244 -4.43 -31.65 0.28
C LEU A 244 -3.29 -32.59 -0.12
N ASP A 245 -2.24 -32.04 -0.74
CA ASP A 245 -1.11 -32.83 -1.25
C ASP A 245 -0.06 -33.06 -0.16
N GLY A 246 -0.06 -32.26 0.91
CA GLY A 246 0.97 -32.31 1.96
C GLY A 246 2.37 -31.95 1.45
N ALA A 247 2.48 -31.30 0.29
CA ALA A 247 3.73 -30.99 -0.37
C ALA A 247 3.68 -29.64 -1.11
N TYR A 248 4.86 -29.14 -1.50
CA TYR A 248 5.03 -27.86 -2.23
C TYR A 248 5.11 -28.05 -3.76
N SER A 249 4.67 -29.19 -4.29
CA SER A 249 4.77 -29.53 -5.72
C SER A 249 4.08 -28.52 -6.63
N VAL A 250 2.97 -27.92 -6.19
CA VAL A 250 2.28 -26.83 -6.92
C VAL A 250 3.18 -25.59 -7.12
N LEU A 251 4.12 -25.36 -6.21
CA LEU A 251 5.14 -24.30 -6.28
C LEU A 251 6.42 -24.77 -6.98
N GLY A 252 6.41 -25.97 -7.58
CA GLY A 252 7.56 -26.55 -8.27
C GLY A 252 8.67 -27.02 -7.34
N LEU A 253 8.43 -27.06 -6.03
CA LEU A 253 9.38 -27.60 -5.07
C LEU A 253 9.14 -29.11 -4.99
N ASN A 254 10.09 -29.87 -5.53
CA ASN A 254 10.11 -31.31 -5.32
C ASN A 254 10.65 -31.57 -3.92
N SER A 255 9.99 -32.43 -3.14
CA SER A 255 10.46 -32.82 -1.81
C SER A 255 11.88 -33.38 -1.91
N ILE A 256 12.85 -32.68 -1.32
CA ILE A 256 14.25 -33.14 -1.23
C ILE A 256 14.40 -34.20 -0.12
N LEU A 257 13.38 -34.42 0.71
CA LEU A 257 13.38 -35.44 1.74
C LEU A 257 12.42 -36.60 1.40
N PRO A 258 12.90 -37.86 1.48
CA PRO A 258 12.09 -39.06 1.30
C PRO A 258 11.09 -39.29 2.44
#